data_AF-A0AA88GTS7-F1
#
_entry.id   AF-A0AA88GTS7-F1
#
_cell.length_a   1.000
_cell.length_b   1.000
_cell.length_c   1.000
_cell.angle_alpha   90.00
_cell.angle_beta   90.00
_cell.angle_gamma   90.00
#
_symmetry.space_group_name_H-M   'P 1'
#
loop_
_entity.id
_entity.type
_entity.pdbx_description
1 polymer ?
#
loop_
_entity_poly.entity_id
_entity_poly.type
_entity_poly.pdbx_seq_one_letter_code
_entity_poly.pdbx_strand_id
1 'polypeptide(L)'
;MYSTTEKKRKRLSEEEIPSPEQKDFKQTKLTVPSSSLVKVPLLKQDHDIPGLYIAENFITKEQEIEMMKEIDKREWNSELTRRTQHYGYAYNYSSRNVNNSNGQSAPPIPEVFLHTLKNIKELASDLIGSVEFKQVIVNEYKGTNQGISKHVDQCLDFGPFIIIVSLGDDCVMKFHKLERVSEEELVKKSVKRKEVSPSVIVDKLLSRRSLVILSKDARYQYQHEIPKTKTFKVKNKVVKTRTHGYRRVSVTFRSILSDLK
;
A
#
# COMPACT_ATOMS: atom_id res chain seq x y z
N MET A 1 -50.68 -67.50 -77.23
CA MET A 1 -50.36 -66.93 -75.90
C MET A 1 -50.15 -65.43 -76.06
N TYR A 2 -50.56 -64.67 -75.05
CA TYR A 2 -51.16 -63.33 -75.15
C TYR A 2 -50.19 -62.13 -75.32
N SER A 3 -50.76 -61.09 -75.93
CA SER A 3 -50.33 -59.69 -76.15
C SER A 3 -49.43 -59.07 -75.08
N THR A 4 -48.50 -58.20 -75.47
CA THR A 4 -47.88 -57.23 -74.56
C THR A 4 -47.78 -55.83 -75.16
N THR A 5 -48.50 -54.94 -74.48
CA THR A 5 -48.70 -53.51 -74.65
C THR A 5 -47.51 -52.66 -74.16
N GLU A 6 -47.45 -51.45 -74.71
CA GLU A 6 -46.57 -50.32 -74.40
C GLU A 6 -46.34 -50.02 -72.91
N LYS A 7 -45.15 -49.50 -72.59
CA LYS A 7 -44.93 -48.60 -71.45
C LYS A 7 -44.20 -47.33 -71.89
N LYS A 8 -44.94 -46.23 -71.89
CA LYS A 8 -44.47 -44.84 -72.01
C LYS A 8 -43.37 -44.53 -70.98
N ARG A 9 -42.25 -43.99 -71.45
CA ARG A 9 -41.21 -43.36 -70.60
C ARG A 9 -41.73 -42.02 -70.09
N LYS A 10 -41.91 -41.91 -68.77
CA LYS A 10 -42.22 -40.65 -68.07
C LYS A 10 -40.89 -39.95 -67.78
N ARG A 11 -40.68 -38.75 -68.31
CA ARG A 11 -39.58 -37.85 -67.90
C ARG A 11 -39.89 -37.38 -66.47
N LEU A 12 -38.94 -37.60 -65.56
CA LEU A 12 -38.97 -37.03 -64.22
C LEU A 12 -38.63 -35.55 -64.31
N SER A 13 -39.40 -34.74 -63.58
CA SER A 13 -39.30 -33.29 -63.44
C SER A 13 -38.00 -32.88 -62.77
N GLU A 14 -37.36 -31.83 -63.28
CA GLU A 14 -36.33 -31.07 -62.56
C GLU A 14 -37.01 -30.37 -61.38
N GLU A 15 -36.78 -30.86 -60.16
CA GLU A 15 -37.14 -30.15 -58.93
C GLU A 15 -36.15 -28.99 -58.72
N GLU A 16 -36.70 -27.79 -58.56
CA GLU A 16 -35.98 -26.56 -58.24
C GLU A 16 -35.22 -26.71 -56.92
N ILE A 17 -33.91 -26.44 -56.95
CA ILE A 17 -33.07 -26.35 -55.75
C ILE A 17 -33.47 -25.09 -54.98
N PRO A 18 -33.92 -25.17 -53.71
CA PRO A 18 -34.26 -23.99 -52.94
C PRO A 18 -33.00 -23.15 -52.65
N SER A 19 -33.08 -21.83 -52.85
CA SER A 19 -32.01 -20.92 -52.47
C SER A 19 -31.76 -21.00 -50.95
N PRO A 20 -30.52 -20.89 -50.45
CA PRO A 20 -30.27 -20.95 -49.02
C PRO A 20 -30.97 -19.76 -48.33
N GLU A 21 -31.86 -20.05 -47.38
CA GLU A 21 -32.43 -19.06 -46.48
C GLU A 21 -31.30 -18.32 -45.75
N GLN A 22 -31.20 -17.01 -45.97
CA GLN A 22 -30.38 -16.13 -45.15
C GLN A 22 -30.99 -16.11 -43.75
N LYS A 23 -30.40 -16.89 -42.83
CA LYS A 23 -30.69 -16.74 -41.41
C LYS A 23 -30.17 -15.38 -40.96
N ASP A 24 -31.09 -14.47 -40.68
CA ASP A 24 -30.82 -13.23 -39.95
C ASP A 24 -30.23 -13.61 -38.58
N PHE A 25 -28.91 -13.57 -38.48
CA PHE A 25 -28.22 -13.58 -37.21
C PHE A 25 -28.62 -12.29 -36.49
N LYS A 26 -29.57 -12.39 -35.55
CA LYS A 26 -29.76 -11.36 -34.53
C LYS A 26 -28.42 -11.17 -33.84
N GLN A 27 -27.75 -10.07 -34.17
CA GLN A 27 -26.54 -9.63 -33.52
C GLN A 27 -26.92 -9.41 -32.04
N THR A 28 -26.65 -10.41 -31.22
CA THR A 28 -26.64 -10.24 -29.77
C THR A 28 -25.63 -9.13 -29.52
N LYS A 29 -26.12 -7.96 -29.10
CA LYS A 29 -25.26 -6.91 -28.55
C LYS A 29 -24.51 -7.58 -27.41
N LEU A 30 -23.26 -7.92 -27.67
CA LEU A 30 -22.26 -8.11 -26.63
C LEU A 30 -22.26 -6.79 -25.86
N THR A 31 -23.00 -6.76 -24.75
CA THR A 31 -22.79 -5.79 -23.70
C THR A 31 -21.37 -6.03 -23.21
N VAL A 32 -20.43 -5.30 -23.81
CA VAL A 32 -19.10 -5.11 -23.27
C VAL A 32 -19.34 -4.63 -21.83
N PRO A 33 -18.82 -5.33 -20.80
CA PRO A 33 -18.91 -4.82 -19.44
C PRO A 33 -18.32 -3.42 -19.49
N SER A 34 -19.12 -2.41 -19.14
CA SER A 34 -18.66 -1.06 -18.88
C SER A 34 -17.33 -1.18 -18.15
N SER A 35 -16.22 -0.83 -18.81
CA SER A 35 -14.90 -0.85 -18.19
C SER A 35 -15.05 -0.14 -16.86
N SER A 36 -14.96 -0.87 -15.75
CA SER A 36 -14.99 -0.25 -14.44
C SER A 36 -13.83 0.72 -14.45
N LEU A 37 -14.13 2.02 -14.56
CA LEU A 37 -13.15 3.08 -14.52
C LEU A 37 -12.29 2.80 -13.29
N VAL A 38 -11.05 2.36 -13.51
CA VAL A 38 -10.12 2.10 -12.43
C VAL A 38 -9.92 3.47 -11.79
N LYS A 39 -10.60 3.71 -10.67
CA LYS A 39 -10.49 4.97 -9.96
C LYS A 39 -9.05 5.08 -9.51
N VAL A 40 -8.31 6.00 -10.14
CA VAL A 40 -6.96 6.36 -9.70
C VAL A 40 -7.07 6.80 -8.24
N PRO A 41 -6.28 6.21 -7.31
CA PRO A 41 -6.29 6.62 -5.92
C PRO A 41 -5.99 8.11 -5.82
N LEU A 42 -6.78 8.85 -5.04
CA LEU A 42 -6.56 10.29 -4.87
C LEU A 42 -5.71 10.52 -3.61
N LEU A 43 -4.48 10.98 -3.81
CA LEU A 43 -3.61 11.41 -2.73
C LEU A 43 -4.04 12.79 -2.24
N LYS A 44 -4.44 12.90 -0.97
CA LYS A 44 -4.90 14.16 -0.37
C LYS A 44 -4.00 14.55 0.78
N GLN A 45 -3.67 15.84 0.85
CA GLN A 45 -3.08 16.39 2.06
C GLN A 45 -4.12 16.39 3.17
N ASP A 46 -3.71 15.98 4.36
CA ASP A 46 -4.53 16.04 5.55
C ASP A 46 -4.74 17.49 5.98
N HIS A 47 -5.97 17.79 6.42
CA HIS A 47 -6.35 19.12 6.86
C HIS A 47 -5.71 19.52 8.21
N ASP A 48 -5.57 18.56 9.14
CA ASP A 48 -5.18 18.84 10.53
C ASP A 48 -3.66 18.74 10.74
N ILE A 49 -2.96 18.01 9.86
CA ILE A 49 -1.53 17.76 9.95
C ILE A 49 -0.86 18.19 8.63
N PRO A 50 -0.26 19.40 8.58
CA PRO A 50 0.46 19.85 7.40
C PRO A 50 1.58 18.88 6.99
N GLY A 51 1.68 18.60 5.69
CA GLY A 51 2.67 17.67 5.14
C GLY A 51 2.34 16.18 5.32
N LEU A 52 1.21 15.83 5.95
CA LEU A 52 0.68 14.46 5.94
C LEU A 52 -0.19 14.28 4.68
N TYR A 53 0.05 13.24 3.90
CA TYR A 53 -0.78 12.88 2.76
C TYR A 53 -1.31 11.47 2.92
N ILE A 54 -2.58 11.25 2.55
CA ILE A 54 -3.24 9.95 2.64
C ILE A 54 -3.97 9.66 1.33
N ALA A 55 -3.80 8.45 0.80
CA ALA A 55 -4.64 7.88 -0.26
C ALA A 55 -5.27 6.59 0.24
N GLU A 56 -6.61 6.54 0.25
CA GLU A 56 -7.36 5.32 0.54
C GLU A 56 -7.43 4.41 -0.68
N ASN A 57 -7.50 3.08 -0.45
CA ASN A 57 -7.54 2.08 -1.53
C ASN A 57 -6.46 2.31 -2.60
N PHE A 58 -5.26 2.68 -2.16
CA PHE A 58 -4.10 2.94 -3.01
C PHE A 58 -3.68 1.70 -3.80
N ILE A 59 -3.64 0.54 -3.14
CA ILE A 59 -3.42 -0.74 -3.79
C ILE A 59 -4.74 -1.51 -3.95
N THR A 60 -4.81 -2.37 -4.95
CA THR A 60 -5.93 -3.30 -5.14
C THR A 60 -5.89 -4.44 -4.12
N LYS A 61 -6.96 -5.22 -4.05
CA LYS A 61 -7.01 -6.42 -3.20
C LYS A 61 -6.00 -7.46 -3.67
N GLU A 62 -5.80 -7.58 -4.97
CA GLU A 62 -4.88 -8.53 -5.60
C GLU A 62 -3.42 -8.16 -5.27
N GLN A 63 -3.08 -6.88 -5.38
CA GLN A 63 -1.77 -6.35 -4.97
C GLN A 63 -1.53 -6.56 -3.46
N GLU A 64 -2.54 -6.34 -2.63
CA GLU A 64 -2.43 -6.61 -1.19
C GLU A 64 -2.17 -8.10 -0.91
N ILE A 65 -2.86 -9.01 -1.61
CA ILE A 65 -2.65 -10.46 -1.48
C ILE A 65 -1.23 -10.83 -1.92
N GLU A 66 -0.75 -10.28 -3.04
CA GLU A 66 0.59 -10.54 -3.56
C GLU A 66 1.67 -10.07 -2.57
N MET A 67 1.56 -8.84 -2.07
CA MET A 67 2.47 -8.29 -1.06
C MET A 67 2.48 -9.14 0.22
N MET A 68 1.29 -9.52 0.72
CA MET A 68 1.17 -10.35 1.92
C MET A 68 1.77 -11.75 1.72
N LYS A 69 1.57 -12.37 0.55
CA LYS A 69 2.21 -13.65 0.19
C LYS A 69 3.72 -13.55 0.16
N GLU A 70 4.27 -12.48 -0.40
CA GLU A 70 5.73 -12.29 -0.44
C GLU A 70 6.31 -12.08 0.96
N ILE A 71 5.63 -11.31 1.81
CA ILE A 71 6.01 -11.09 3.21
C ILE A 71 5.99 -12.41 4.00
N ASP A 72 4.96 -13.24 3.80
CA ASP A 72 4.77 -14.48 4.56
C ASP A 72 5.78 -15.58 4.22
N LYS A 73 6.47 -15.48 3.08
CA LYS A 73 7.57 -16.40 2.70
C LYS A 73 8.90 -16.07 3.40
N ARG A 74 9.01 -14.89 4.02
CA ARG A 74 10.28 -14.37 4.53
C ARG A 74 10.35 -14.51 6.05
N GLU A 75 11.55 -14.70 6.57
CA GLU A 75 11.75 -14.82 8.01
C GLU A 75 11.46 -13.50 8.73
N TRP A 76 10.94 -13.62 9.95
CA TRP A 76 10.63 -12.48 10.80
C TRP A 76 11.71 -12.29 11.85
N ASN A 77 12.21 -11.06 11.99
CA ASN A 77 12.91 -10.66 13.21
C ASN A 77 11.87 -10.44 14.33
N SER A 78 12.06 -11.14 15.46
CA SER A 78 11.19 -11.12 16.64
C SER A 78 11.86 -10.54 17.90
N GLU A 79 12.93 -9.75 17.77
CA GLU A 79 13.57 -9.07 18.91
C GLU A 79 12.64 -8.06 19.60
N LEU A 80 11.68 -7.52 18.85
CA LEU A 80 10.63 -6.65 19.34
C LEU A 80 9.33 -7.44 19.50
N THR A 81 8.42 -6.92 20.35
CA THR A 81 7.09 -7.54 20.50
C THR A 81 6.31 -7.56 19.19
N ARG A 82 6.43 -6.51 18.38
CA ARG A 82 6.01 -6.51 16.97
C ARG A 82 7.12 -7.14 16.13
N ARG A 83 6.78 -7.94 15.13
CA ARG A 83 7.80 -8.55 14.25
C ARG A 83 8.18 -7.61 13.13
N THR A 84 9.41 -7.73 12.63
CA THR A 84 9.90 -6.89 11.52
C THR A 84 10.63 -7.68 10.44
N GLN A 85 10.66 -7.13 9.23
CA GLN A 85 11.54 -7.55 8.14
C GLN A 85 12.21 -6.29 7.57
N HIS A 86 13.46 -6.42 7.14
CA HIS A 86 14.29 -5.31 6.69
C HIS A 86 14.84 -5.62 5.30
N TYR A 87 14.81 -4.64 4.41
CA TYR A 87 15.30 -4.77 3.03
C TYR A 87 16.04 -3.51 2.57
N GLY A 88 16.95 -3.69 1.63
CA GLY A 88 17.78 -2.63 1.08
C GLY A 88 18.92 -2.27 2.04
N TYR A 89 18.96 -1.03 2.53
CA TYR A 89 19.91 -0.65 3.58
C TYR A 89 19.53 -1.25 4.94
N ALA A 90 20.47 -1.92 5.61
CA ALA A 90 20.27 -2.46 6.94
C ALA A 90 20.21 -1.33 7.99
N TYR A 91 19.12 -1.26 8.75
CA TYR A 91 19.02 -0.36 9.91
C TYR A 91 19.48 -1.10 11.17
N ASN A 92 20.58 -0.64 11.76
CA ASN A 92 21.08 -1.25 12.99
C ASN A 92 20.39 -0.62 14.21
N TYR A 93 19.55 -1.40 14.89
CA TYR A 93 18.81 -0.94 16.09
C TYR A 93 19.70 -0.66 17.30
N SER A 94 20.88 -1.28 17.39
CA SER A 94 21.81 -1.08 18.51
C SER A 94 22.57 0.25 18.40
N SER A 95 22.90 0.68 17.19
CA SER A 95 23.60 1.95 16.92
C SER A 95 22.68 3.08 16.45
N ARG A 96 21.40 2.80 16.15
CA ARG A 96 20.42 3.75 15.59
C ARG A 96 20.99 4.53 14.40
N ASN A 97 21.66 3.82 13.51
CA ASN A 97 22.22 4.36 12.27
C ASN A 97 22.05 3.38 11.12
N VAL A 98 22.16 3.92 9.91
CA VAL A 98 22.28 3.15 8.66
C VAL A 98 23.77 3.02 8.34
N ASN A 99 24.46 2.06 8.96
CA ASN A 99 25.84 1.75 8.62
C ASN A 99 25.99 0.27 8.25
N ASN A 100 26.48 0.02 7.04
CA ASN A 100 26.92 -1.29 6.55
C ASN A 100 28.22 -1.79 7.24
N SER A 101 28.65 -1.17 8.33
CA SER A 101 29.98 -1.42 8.94
C SER A 101 30.11 -2.76 9.66
N ASN A 102 29.03 -3.54 9.81
CA ASN A 102 29.03 -4.79 10.59
C ASN A 102 28.64 -6.03 9.77
N GLY A 103 28.69 -5.98 8.43
CA GLY A 103 28.58 -7.19 7.59
C GLY A 103 27.20 -7.85 7.48
N GLN A 104 26.15 -7.30 8.11
CA GLN A 104 24.76 -7.70 7.87
C GLN A 104 24.16 -6.79 6.79
N SER A 105 24.29 -7.19 5.52
CA SER A 105 23.51 -6.58 4.44
C SER A 105 22.07 -7.06 4.58
N ALA A 106 21.11 -6.13 4.61
CA ALA A 106 19.71 -6.53 4.48
C ALA A 106 19.49 -7.12 3.08
N PRO A 107 18.56 -8.07 2.91
CA PRO A 107 18.23 -8.62 1.60
C PRO A 107 17.76 -7.52 0.64
N PRO A 108 17.88 -7.73 -0.69
CA PRO A 108 17.37 -6.78 -1.68
C PRO A 108 15.87 -6.55 -1.50
N ILE A 109 15.39 -5.36 -1.87
CA ILE A 109 13.97 -5.01 -1.82
C ILE A 109 13.21 -5.93 -2.79
N PRO A 110 12.18 -6.68 -2.33
CA PRO A 110 11.37 -7.53 -3.18
C PRO A 110 10.71 -6.77 -4.34
N GLU A 111 10.57 -7.42 -5.48
CA GLU A 111 10.03 -6.82 -6.71
C GLU A 111 8.63 -6.21 -6.51
N VAL A 112 7.76 -6.88 -5.75
CA VAL A 112 6.42 -6.37 -5.43
C VAL A 112 6.47 -5.02 -4.70
N PHE A 113 7.49 -4.77 -3.86
CA PHE A 113 7.68 -3.50 -3.19
C PHE A 113 8.28 -2.45 -4.14
N LEU A 114 9.18 -2.83 -5.05
CA LEU A 114 9.71 -1.94 -6.08
C LEU A 114 8.61 -1.48 -7.05
N HIS A 115 7.73 -2.40 -7.47
CA HIS A 115 6.56 -2.07 -8.30
C HIS A 115 5.61 -1.12 -7.55
N THR A 116 5.35 -1.40 -6.27
CA THR A 116 4.56 -0.50 -5.42
C THR A 116 5.19 0.89 -5.34
N LEU A 117 6.51 0.98 -5.14
CA LEU A 117 7.23 2.25 -5.06
C LEU A 117 7.16 3.04 -6.39
N LYS A 118 7.26 2.35 -7.53
CA LYS A 118 7.07 2.97 -8.85
C LYS A 118 5.68 3.61 -8.95
N ASN A 119 4.62 2.90 -8.58
CA ASN A 119 3.25 3.43 -8.61
C ASN A 119 3.07 4.63 -7.66
N ILE A 120 3.77 4.64 -6.51
CA ILE A 120 3.76 5.78 -5.60
C ILE A 120 4.46 7.00 -6.22
N LYS A 121 5.60 6.80 -6.89
CA LYS A 121 6.32 7.87 -7.61
C LYS A 121 5.51 8.46 -8.75
N GLU A 122 4.74 7.64 -9.46
CA GLU A 122 3.81 8.12 -10.49
C GLU A 122 2.65 8.91 -9.88
N LEU A 123 2.05 8.43 -8.79
CA LEU A 123 0.94 9.10 -8.11
C LEU A 123 1.35 10.42 -7.44
N ALA A 124 2.57 10.51 -6.93
CA ALA A 124 3.06 11.60 -6.10
C ALA A 124 4.25 12.34 -6.73
N SER A 125 4.38 12.33 -8.06
CA SER A 125 5.53 12.88 -8.79
C SER A 125 5.88 14.30 -8.36
N ASP A 126 4.86 15.16 -8.23
CA ASP A 126 5.01 16.58 -7.90
C ASP A 126 5.41 16.80 -6.42
N LEU A 127 5.17 15.79 -5.57
CA LEU A 127 5.47 15.85 -4.15
C LEU A 127 6.86 15.29 -3.82
N ILE A 128 7.14 14.07 -4.27
CA ILE A 128 8.35 13.33 -3.86
C ILE A 128 9.49 13.42 -4.89
N GLY A 129 9.22 13.94 -6.09
CA GLY A 129 10.21 14.17 -7.14
C GLY A 129 11.06 12.93 -7.44
N SER A 130 12.36 13.15 -7.64
CA SER A 130 13.35 12.10 -7.96
C SER A 130 13.95 11.42 -6.73
N VAL A 131 13.31 11.51 -5.55
CA VAL A 131 13.85 10.91 -4.32
C VAL A 131 13.87 9.39 -4.43
N GLU A 132 15.02 8.79 -4.11
CA GLU A 132 15.20 7.35 -4.06
C GLU A 132 14.95 6.77 -2.66
N PHE A 133 14.17 5.70 -2.60
CA PHE A 133 13.83 5.01 -1.35
C PHE A 133 14.57 3.68 -1.30
N LYS A 134 15.69 3.66 -0.58
CA LYS A 134 16.63 2.53 -0.57
C LYS A 134 16.53 1.65 0.67
N GLN A 135 15.67 2.00 1.64
CA GLN A 135 15.40 1.18 2.80
C GLN A 135 13.91 0.86 2.89
N VAL A 136 13.58 -0.40 3.18
CA VAL A 136 12.22 -0.83 3.51
C VAL A 136 12.19 -1.58 4.84
N ILE A 137 11.26 -1.21 5.72
CA ILE A 137 10.93 -2.01 6.90
C ILE A 137 9.48 -2.44 6.84
N VAL A 138 9.26 -3.75 6.95
CA VAL A 138 7.95 -4.34 7.17
C VAL A 138 7.74 -4.47 8.67
N ASN A 139 6.61 -3.99 9.19
CA ASN A 139 6.22 -4.16 10.59
C ASN A 139 4.92 -4.95 10.67
N GLU A 140 4.87 -6.01 11.48
CA GLU A 140 3.67 -6.78 11.75
C GLU A 140 3.19 -6.59 13.20
N TYR A 141 1.91 -6.24 13.32
CA TYR A 141 1.20 -6.06 14.58
C TYR A 141 0.08 -7.10 14.68
N LYS A 142 0.17 -7.99 15.68
CA LYS A 142 -0.81 -9.05 15.91
C LYS A 142 -1.57 -8.90 17.22
N GLY A 143 -2.72 -9.55 17.28
CA GLY A 143 -3.53 -9.67 18.49
C GLY A 143 -4.04 -8.32 18.99
N THR A 144 -4.26 -8.23 20.29
CA THR A 144 -5.03 -7.14 20.90
C THR A 144 -4.19 -6.01 21.50
N ASN A 145 -2.86 -6.16 21.63
CA ASN A 145 -2.07 -5.22 22.42
C ASN A 145 -0.69 -4.83 21.86
N GLN A 146 -0.36 -5.24 20.63
CA GLN A 146 0.88 -4.78 19.99
C GLN A 146 0.73 -3.35 19.45
N GLY A 147 1.82 -2.60 19.47
CA GLY A 147 1.87 -1.20 19.06
C GLY A 147 3.32 -0.71 18.96
N ILE A 148 3.49 0.54 18.59
CA ILE A 148 4.78 1.24 18.56
C ILE A 148 4.64 2.55 19.33
N SER A 149 5.55 2.79 20.26
CA SER A 149 5.53 4.00 21.09
C SER A 149 5.78 5.26 20.26
N LYS A 150 5.42 6.42 20.81
CA LYS A 150 5.64 7.73 20.16
C LYS A 150 7.10 7.91 19.77
N HIS A 151 7.32 8.27 18.51
CA HIS A 151 8.65 8.57 17.98
C HIS A 151 8.56 9.45 16.74
N VAL A 152 9.70 10.03 16.36
CA VAL A 152 9.95 10.63 15.06
C VAL A 152 10.99 9.75 14.36
N ASP A 153 10.79 9.39 13.10
CA ASP A 153 11.82 8.67 12.32
C ASP A 153 13.13 9.46 12.34
N GLN A 154 14.27 8.78 12.44
CA GLN A 154 15.57 9.42 12.58
C GLN A 154 15.80 10.44 11.44
N CYS A 155 15.92 11.71 11.83
CA CYS A 155 16.08 12.88 10.98
C CYS A 155 17.45 12.98 10.31
N LEU A 156 18.48 12.34 10.89
CA LEU A 156 19.83 12.29 10.33
C LEU A 156 20.04 11.23 9.25
N ASP A 157 19.37 10.10 9.39
CA ASP A 157 19.56 8.95 8.49
C ASP A 157 18.57 9.00 7.33
N PHE A 158 17.34 9.44 7.61
CA PHE A 158 16.24 9.37 6.64
C PHE A 158 15.89 10.73 6.08
N GLY A 159 15.68 10.77 4.77
CA GLY A 159 15.37 11.97 4.03
C GLY A 159 13.99 12.58 4.33
N PRO A 160 13.55 13.53 3.49
CA PRO A 160 12.40 14.39 3.75
C PRO A 160 11.04 13.69 3.68
N PHE A 161 11.00 12.45 3.17
CA PHE A 161 9.78 11.69 2.95
C PHE A 161 9.85 10.32 3.63
N ILE A 162 8.78 9.96 4.33
CA ILE A 162 8.53 8.59 4.83
C ILE A 162 7.23 8.11 4.22
N ILE A 163 7.27 6.98 3.55
CA ILE A 163 6.12 6.38 2.87
C ILE A 163 5.70 5.15 3.64
N ILE A 164 4.40 4.99 3.90
CA ILE A 164 3.84 3.84 4.62
C ILE A 164 2.66 3.29 3.82
N VAL A 165 2.75 2.02 3.41
CA VAL A 165 1.62 1.28 2.84
C VAL A 165 1.07 0.35 3.92
N SER A 166 -0.24 0.46 4.21
CA SER A 166 -0.91 -0.38 5.21
C SER A 166 -1.57 -1.60 4.56
N LEU A 167 -1.39 -2.78 5.14
CA LEU A 167 -1.92 -4.07 4.67
C LEU A 167 -2.62 -4.81 5.83
N GLY A 168 -3.55 -5.70 5.50
CA GLY A 168 -4.22 -6.57 6.47
C GLY A 168 -5.36 -5.87 7.20
N ASP A 169 -5.30 -5.77 8.53
CA ASP A 169 -6.27 -5.02 9.32
C ASP A 169 -5.94 -3.52 9.42
N ASP A 170 -6.99 -2.72 9.64
CA ASP A 170 -6.88 -1.28 9.90
C ASP A 170 -6.18 -0.98 11.23
N CYS A 171 -5.57 0.19 11.36
CA CYS A 171 -5.10 0.72 12.65
C CYS A 171 -5.43 2.21 12.83
N VAL A 172 -5.30 2.70 14.06
CA VAL A 172 -5.24 4.15 14.30
C VAL A 172 -3.82 4.53 14.65
N MET A 173 -3.27 5.47 13.88
CA MET A 173 -2.02 6.14 14.19
C MET A 173 -2.34 7.47 14.87
N LYS A 174 -1.70 7.74 16.01
CA LYS A 174 -1.83 9.02 16.72
C LYS A 174 -0.63 9.89 16.41
N PHE A 175 -0.87 11.14 16.05
CA PHE A 175 0.15 12.16 15.83
C PHE A 175 0.09 13.16 16.97
N HIS A 176 1.21 13.32 17.69
CA HIS A 176 1.34 14.26 18.81
C HIS A 176 2.25 15.39 18.35
N LYS A 177 1.73 16.62 18.37
CA LYS A 177 2.46 17.80 17.91
C LYS A 177 3.58 18.15 18.89
N LEU A 178 4.78 18.33 18.36
CA LEU A 178 5.96 18.74 19.10
C LEU A 178 6.17 20.25 18.99
N GLU A 179 6.88 20.82 19.97
CA GLU A 179 7.46 22.15 19.86
C GLU A 179 8.34 22.22 18.61
N ARG A 180 8.20 23.31 17.86
CA ARG A 180 8.93 23.48 16.61
C ARG A 180 10.41 23.64 16.90
N VAL A 181 11.23 22.88 16.18
CA VAL A 181 12.68 23.10 16.11
C VAL A 181 13.09 23.47 14.70
N SER A 182 14.22 24.18 14.59
CA SER A 182 14.78 24.60 13.31
C SER A 182 15.43 23.43 12.56
N GLU A 183 15.77 23.65 11.29
CA GLU A 183 16.43 22.65 10.45
C GLU A 183 17.86 22.35 10.91
N GLU A 184 18.53 23.33 11.53
CA GLU A 184 19.87 23.14 12.11
C GLU A 184 19.83 22.23 13.35
N GLU A 185 18.72 22.22 14.10
CA GLU A 185 18.54 21.26 15.20
C GLU A 185 18.28 19.84 14.66
N LEU A 186 17.57 19.71 13.53
CA LEU A 186 17.22 18.42 12.94
C LEU A 186 18.43 17.56 12.55
N VAL A 187 19.58 18.19 12.31
CA VAL A 187 20.85 17.51 11.99
C VAL A 187 21.67 17.13 13.22
N LYS A 188 21.13 17.25 14.44
CA LYS A 188 21.82 16.79 15.66
C LYS A 188 21.48 15.33 15.96
N LYS A 189 22.47 14.60 16.51
CA LYS A 189 22.33 13.18 16.89
C LYS A 189 21.19 12.91 17.88
N SER A 190 20.82 13.90 18.66
CA SER A 190 19.67 13.82 19.58
C SER A 190 19.05 15.20 19.73
N VAL A 191 17.79 15.32 19.33
CA VAL A 191 16.97 16.52 19.50
C VAL A 191 15.98 16.25 20.61
N LYS A 192 16.15 16.89 21.77
CA LYS A 192 15.15 16.82 22.84
C LYS A 192 13.97 17.69 22.41
N ARG A 193 12.80 17.09 22.29
CA ARG A 193 11.56 17.77 21.91
C ARG A 193 10.47 17.46 22.92
N LYS A 194 9.68 18.46 23.24
CA LYS A 194 8.49 18.32 24.08
C LYS A 194 7.24 18.40 23.21
N GLU A 195 6.17 17.79 23.67
CA GLU A 195 4.84 18.06 23.11
C GLU A 195 4.47 19.51 23.40
N VAL A 196 3.75 20.15 22.48
CA VAL A 196 3.23 21.51 22.70
C VAL A 196 2.27 21.55 23.90
N SER A 197 2.16 22.71 24.55
CA SER A 197 1.17 22.95 25.60
C SER A 197 0.16 24.02 25.15
N PRO A 198 -1.16 23.76 25.18
CA PRO A 198 -1.79 22.47 25.51
C PRO A 198 -1.49 21.38 24.46
N SER A 199 -1.55 20.11 24.85
CA SER A 199 -1.23 18.98 23.95
C SER A 199 -2.21 18.92 22.78
N VAL A 200 -1.65 18.78 21.57
CA VAL A 200 -2.40 18.61 20.33
C VAL A 200 -2.14 17.21 19.79
N ILE A 201 -3.18 16.37 19.86
CA ILE A 201 -3.14 14.98 19.42
C ILE A 201 -4.19 14.78 18.34
N VAL A 202 -3.77 14.24 17.19
CA VAL A 202 -4.67 13.97 16.07
C VAL A 202 -4.63 12.48 15.74
N ASP A 203 -5.80 11.84 15.80
CA ASP A 203 -5.97 10.41 15.53
C ASP A 203 -6.35 10.21 14.06
N LYS A 204 -5.59 9.40 13.32
CA LYS A 204 -5.88 9.04 11.92
C LYS A 204 -6.12 7.55 11.78
N LEU A 205 -7.28 7.18 11.22
CA LEU A 205 -7.57 5.81 10.80
C LEU A 205 -6.75 5.52 9.54
N LEU A 206 -5.90 4.50 9.62
CA LEU A 206 -5.17 3.97 8.48
C LEU A 206 -5.82 2.65 8.11
N SER A 207 -6.73 2.72 7.13
CA SER A 207 -7.37 1.53 6.60
C SER A 207 -6.37 0.69 5.81
N ARG A 208 -6.62 -0.61 5.73
CA ARG A 208 -5.87 -1.50 4.83
C ARG A 208 -5.89 -0.97 3.39
N ARG A 209 -4.82 -1.27 2.65
CA ARG A 209 -4.54 -0.79 1.30
C ARG A 209 -4.37 0.72 1.17
N SER A 210 -4.19 1.45 2.28
CA SER A 210 -3.91 2.89 2.23
C SER A 210 -2.42 3.18 2.04
N LEU A 211 -2.14 4.31 1.43
CA LEU A 211 -0.83 4.96 1.35
C LEU A 211 -0.83 6.17 2.28
N VAL A 212 0.24 6.33 3.05
CA VAL A 212 0.54 7.53 3.82
C VAL A 212 1.91 8.05 3.42
N ILE A 213 2.03 9.36 3.21
CA ILE A 213 3.31 10.05 3.01
C ILE A 213 3.47 11.12 4.09
N LEU A 214 4.54 11.02 4.87
CA LEU A 214 4.96 12.05 5.81
C LEU A 214 6.00 12.94 5.13
N SER A 215 5.75 14.25 5.12
CA SER A 215 6.66 15.28 4.66
C SER A 215 6.63 16.49 5.60
N LYS A 216 7.63 17.37 5.54
CA LYS A 216 7.68 18.66 6.26
C LYS A 216 7.25 18.50 7.73
N ASP A 217 6.20 19.21 8.16
CA ASP A 217 5.72 19.18 9.54
C ASP A 217 5.32 17.77 9.98
N ALA A 218 4.56 17.00 9.19
CA ALA A 218 4.22 15.62 9.54
C ALA A 218 5.45 14.70 9.71
N ARG A 219 6.54 14.97 8.95
CA ARG A 219 7.80 14.24 9.04
C ARG A 219 8.60 14.60 10.29
N TYR A 220 8.61 15.87 10.68
CA TYR A 220 9.58 16.41 11.63
C TYR A 220 8.97 16.99 12.90
N GLN A 221 7.77 17.56 12.86
CA GLN A 221 7.16 18.30 13.97
C GLN A 221 6.05 17.49 14.68
N TYR A 222 5.84 16.24 14.28
CA TYR A 222 4.92 15.32 14.94
C TYR A 222 5.64 14.02 15.27
N GLN A 223 5.49 13.56 16.51
CA GLN A 223 5.76 12.16 16.83
C GLN A 223 4.52 11.32 16.55
N HIS A 224 4.72 10.11 16.04
CA HIS A 224 3.63 9.20 15.72
C HIS A 224 3.73 7.89 16.50
N GLU A 225 2.57 7.30 16.79
CA GLU A 225 2.45 6.02 17.49
C GLU A 225 1.31 5.17 16.94
N ILE A 226 1.40 3.86 17.13
CA ILE A 226 0.26 2.95 17.08
C ILE A 226 0.04 2.48 18.52
N PRO A 227 -1.04 2.89 19.19
CA PRO A 227 -1.23 2.59 20.60
C PRO A 227 -1.33 1.10 20.91
N LYS A 228 -0.73 0.70 22.02
CA LYS A 228 -0.89 -0.64 22.62
C LYS A 228 -2.24 -0.72 23.32
N THR A 229 -3.30 -0.87 22.53
CA THR A 229 -4.69 -0.95 23.01
C THR A 229 -5.48 -1.96 22.19
N LYS A 230 -6.50 -2.55 22.83
CA LYS A 230 -7.47 -3.45 22.19
C LYS A 230 -8.45 -2.69 21.29
N THR A 231 -8.77 -1.45 21.63
CA THR A 231 -9.81 -0.68 20.95
C THR A 231 -9.23 0.60 20.39
N PHE A 232 -9.28 0.74 19.07
CA PHE A 232 -8.95 1.97 18.38
C PHE A 232 -10.14 2.91 18.33
N LYS A 233 -9.87 4.19 18.61
CA LYS A 233 -10.85 5.26 18.63
C LYS A 233 -10.37 6.42 17.77
N VAL A 234 -11.30 7.14 17.15
CA VAL A 234 -11.08 8.44 16.50
C VAL A 234 -12.19 9.37 16.99
N LYS A 235 -11.84 10.56 17.49
CA LYS A 235 -12.79 11.51 18.08
C LYS A 235 -13.72 10.84 19.12
N ASN A 236 -13.12 10.03 20.01
CA ASN A 236 -13.78 9.22 21.04
C ASN A 236 -14.76 8.12 20.56
N LYS A 237 -14.94 7.95 19.25
CA LYS A 237 -15.76 6.87 18.68
C LYS A 237 -14.90 5.65 18.38
N VAL A 238 -15.37 4.47 18.75
CA VAL A 238 -14.70 3.20 18.43
C VAL A 238 -14.79 2.97 16.92
N VAL A 239 -13.63 2.81 16.28
CA VAL A 239 -13.54 2.53 14.84
C VAL A 239 -13.12 1.09 14.56
N LYS A 240 -12.39 0.46 15.49
CA LYS A 240 -11.94 -0.94 15.38
C LYS A 240 -11.68 -1.53 16.75
N THR A 241 -12.21 -2.73 17.00
CA THR A 241 -11.83 -3.56 18.14
C THR A 241 -10.97 -4.71 17.64
N ARG A 242 -9.76 -4.83 18.15
CA ARG A 242 -8.81 -5.88 17.78
C ARG A 242 -9.20 -7.19 18.45
N THR A 243 -9.13 -8.27 17.68
CA THR A 243 -9.36 -9.64 18.14
C THR A 243 -8.03 -10.40 18.21
N HIS A 244 -8.05 -11.65 18.66
CA HIS A 244 -6.86 -12.52 18.59
C HIS A 244 -6.40 -12.78 17.14
N GLY A 245 -7.32 -12.74 16.17
CA GLY A 245 -7.04 -12.87 14.75
C GLY A 245 -6.56 -11.57 14.07
N TYR A 246 -6.49 -10.45 14.80
CA TYR A 246 -6.03 -9.18 14.25
C TYR A 246 -4.60 -9.31 13.72
N ARG A 247 -4.38 -8.85 12.48
CA ARG A 247 -3.07 -8.81 11.84
C ARG A 247 -2.98 -7.60 10.92
N ARG A 248 -2.24 -6.59 11.36
CA ARG A 248 -1.92 -5.41 10.56
C ARG A 248 -0.45 -5.43 10.19
N VAL A 249 -0.17 -5.24 8.91
CA VAL A 249 1.20 -5.14 8.38
C VAL A 249 1.39 -3.76 7.76
N SER A 250 2.58 -3.17 7.88
CA SER A 250 2.94 -2.04 7.03
C SER A 250 4.29 -2.21 6.39
N VAL A 251 4.38 -1.74 5.16
CA VAL A 251 5.63 -1.58 4.42
C VAL A 251 6.01 -0.10 4.46
N THR A 252 7.14 0.21 5.12
CA THR A 252 7.63 1.57 5.30
C THR A 252 8.87 1.81 4.45
N PHE A 253 8.78 2.70 3.46
CA PHE A 253 9.89 3.08 2.59
C PHE A 253 10.51 4.38 3.07
N ARG A 254 11.84 4.43 3.10
CA ARG A 254 12.60 5.63 3.49
C ARG A 254 13.73 5.89 2.50
N SER A 255 13.93 7.17 2.20
CA SER A 255 15.14 7.65 1.54
C SER A 255 16.29 7.79 2.52
N ILE A 256 17.52 7.65 2.05
CA ILE A 256 18.73 7.78 2.86
C ILE A 256 19.33 9.16 2.63
N LEU A 257 19.55 9.93 3.70
CA LEU A 257 19.97 11.33 3.61
C LEU A 257 21.39 11.49 3.04
N SER A 258 22.30 10.53 3.30
CA SER A 258 23.67 10.56 2.74
C SER A 258 23.69 10.59 1.21
N ASP A 259 22.63 10.07 0.58
CA ASP A 259 22.55 9.91 -0.87
C ASP A 259 21.82 11.09 -1.55
N LEU A 260 21.33 12.06 -0.74
CA LEU A 260 20.66 13.28 -1.20
C LEU A 260 21.58 14.51 -1.18
N LYS A 261 22.84 14.33 -0.75
CA LYS A 261 23.85 15.39 -0.67
C LYS A 261 24.70 15.46 -1.94
#